data_AF-A0A6G3ZQ56-F1
#
_entry.id   AF-A0A6G3ZQ56-F1
#
_cell.length_a   1.000
_cell.length_b   1.000
_cell.length_c   1.000
_cell.angle_alpha   90.00
_cell.angle_beta   90.00
_cell.angle_gamma   90.00
#
_symmetry.space_group_name_H-M   'P 1'
#
loop_
_entity.id
_entity.type
_entity.pdbx_description
1 polymer ?
#
loop_
_entity_poly.entity_id
_entity_poly.type
_entity_poly.pdbx_seq_one_letter_code
_entity_poly.pdbx_strand_id
1 'polypeptide(L)'
;MINPLPLQTVWFGVALSDLWFGVVFAFLAVFLFLDGWDFGVGVIFATRDDHHEREQCLAAIGPFWDGNEVWLVVFGGGLFAAFPPVYAALFSRHYLLLFGVLGALVLRGMAPEFFEQREDRRWRTWWGRAFVAGSVGAPLLLGVFVGNWLLGVEGVAPASIVVGLAVVALNVASGAAFLRLKTTGPLAEEMADDGARAMAGYLGLVALALGLLALRPGPRGALLSPLPVALVVGSLLLGVGYVVAARRDRPYLALGASGVVTGALVALVAVLMYPIVEPATGLTVEKAIVGSPAVELLTAGATVLIPLVLTYFGVLYSAFSGPIDPEESY
;
A
#
# COMPACT_ATOMS: atom_id res chain seq x y z
N MET A 1 -34.02 -29.26 12.59
CA MET A 1 -32.63 -29.32 12.05
C MET A 1 -32.68 -28.76 10.65
N ILE A 2 -32.27 -27.51 10.46
CA ILE A 2 -32.16 -26.90 9.14
C ILE A 2 -30.85 -27.40 8.57
N ASN A 3 -30.89 -28.16 7.48
CA ASN A 3 -29.69 -28.46 6.70
C ASN A 3 -29.05 -27.13 6.29
N PRO A 4 -27.78 -26.85 6.62
CA PRO A 4 -27.11 -25.72 6.00
C PRO A 4 -27.02 -26.06 4.50
N LEU A 5 -27.76 -25.32 3.68
CA LEU A 5 -27.56 -25.30 2.24
C LEU A 5 -26.06 -25.05 1.98
N PRO A 6 -25.45 -25.63 0.94
CA PRO A 6 -24.06 -25.37 0.61
C PRO A 6 -23.88 -23.86 0.40
N LEU A 7 -23.19 -23.21 1.34
CA LEU A 7 -23.01 -21.77 1.50
C LEU A 7 -22.01 -21.21 0.49
N GLN A 8 -22.21 -21.46 -0.80
CA GLN A 8 -21.41 -20.84 -1.83
C GLN A 8 -22.34 -20.25 -2.87
N THR A 9 -22.79 -19.02 -2.63
CA THR A 9 -23.31 -18.20 -3.71
C THR A 9 -22.17 -18.05 -4.72
N VAL A 10 -22.41 -18.48 -5.96
CA VAL A 10 -21.44 -18.42 -7.05
C VAL A 10 -21.93 -17.39 -8.07
N TRP A 11 -21.12 -16.38 -8.35
CA TRP A 11 -21.36 -15.43 -9.43
C TRP A 11 -20.26 -15.63 -10.49
N PHE A 12 -20.64 -15.68 -11.77
CA PHE A 12 -19.71 -15.87 -12.90
C PHE A 12 -18.78 -17.09 -12.76
N GLY A 13 -19.21 -18.15 -12.05
CA GLY A 13 -18.41 -19.35 -11.83
C GLY A 13 -17.39 -19.26 -10.69
N VAL A 14 -17.38 -18.16 -9.92
CA VAL A 14 -16.50 -17.96 -8.75
C VAL A 14 -17.33 -17.89 -7.48
N ALA A 15 -16.92 -18.59 -6.43
CA ALA A 15 -17.55 -18.46 -5.11
C ALA A 15 -17.36 -17.04 -4.58
N LEU A 16 -18.43 -16.41 -4.10
CA LEU A 16 -18.37 -15.02 -3.62
C LEU A 16 -17.38 -14.84 -2.47
N SER A 17 -17.12 -15.88 -1.69
CA SER A 17 -16.10 -15.88 -0.63
C SER A 17 -14.69 -15.67 -1.20
N ASP A 18 -14.34 -16.39 -2.27
CA ASP A 18 -13.03 -16.29 -2.93
C ASP A 18 -12.91 -14.95 -3.68
N LEU A 19 -14.02 -14.51 -4.32
CA LEU A 19 -14.09 -13.21 -4.97
C LEU A 19 -13.80 -12.10 -3.95
N TRP A 20 -14.48 -12.08 -2.81
CA TRP A 20 -14.31 -11.05 -1.80
C TRP A 20 -12.94 -11.10 -1.12
N PHE A 21 -12.35 -12.29 -0.97
CA PHE A 21 -10.96 -12.41 -0.54
C PHE A 21 -10.03 -11.67 -1.52
N GLY A 22 -10.18 -11.93 -2.82
CA GLY A 22 -9.43 -11.21 -3.86
C GLY A 22 -9.70 -9.70 -3.87
N VAL A 23 -10.96 -9.27 -3.74
CA VAL A 23 -11.36 -7.86 -3.73
C VAL A 23 -10.74 -7.10 -2.55
N VAL A 24 -10.74 -7.67 -1.34
CA VAL A 24 -10.12 -7.02 -0.17
C VAL A 24 -8.61 -6.84 -0.37
N PHE A 25 -7.91 -7.86 -0.86
CA PHE A 25 -6.48 -7.71 -1.19
C PHE A 25 -6.25 -6.75 -2.35
N ALA A 26 -7.17 -6.66 -3.31
CA ALA A 26 -7.10 -5.66 -4.38
C ALA A 26 -7.26 -4.23 -3.82
N PHE A 27 -8.17 -3.99 -2.87
CA PHE A 27 -8.28 -2.70 -2.18
C PHE A 27 -6.98 -2.33 -1.47
N LEU A 28 -6.36 -3.27 -0.77
CA LEU A 28 -5.05 -3.06 -0.15
C LEU A 28 -3.96 -2.74 -1.18
N ALA A 29 -3.95 -3.43 -2.32
CA ALA A 29 -2.98 -3.17 -3.40
C ALA A 29 -3.18 -1.78 -4.04
N VAL A 30 -4.43 -1.37 -4.28
CA VAL A 30 -4.74 -0.04 -4.80
C VAL A 30 -4.33 1.04 -3.81
N PHE A 31 -4.66 0.86 -2.53
CA PHE A 31 -4.22 1.78 -1.47
C PHE A 31 -2.68 1.91 -1.43
N LEU A 32 -1.97 0.78 -1.33
CA LEU A 32 -0.50 0.79 -1.26
C LEU A 32 0.16 1.33 -2.53
N PHE A 33 -0.51 1.28 -3.67
CA PHE A 33 0.01 1.88 -4.90
C PHE A 33 -0.22 3.39 -4.91
N LEU A 34 -1.47 3.82 -4.74
CA LEU A 34 -1.87 5.22 -4.84
C LEU A 34 -1.26 6.05 -3.71
N ASP A 35 -1.54 5.70 -2.45
CA ASP A 35 -0.99 6.43 -1.31
C ASP A 35 0.50 6.07 -1.08
N GLY A 36 0.98 5.00 -1.72
CA GLY A 36 2.38 4.59 -1.67
C GLY A 36 3.35 5.63 -2.21
N TRP A 37 3.03 6.27 -3.35
CA TRP A 37 3.88 7.36 -3.82
C TRP A 37 3.78 8.60 -2.94
N ASP A 38 2.63 8.87 -2.32
CA ASP A 38 2.45 10.01 -1.42
C ASP A 38 3.33 9.88 -0.18
N PHE A 39 3.34 8.69 0.44
CA PHE A 39 4.29 8.36 1.50
C PHE A 39 5.73 8.47 1.02
N GLY A 40 6.04 7.97 -0.18
CA GLY A 40 7.37 8.07 -0.77
C GLY A 40 7.86 9.50 -0.91
N VAL A 41 7.01 10.40 -1.41
CA VAL A 41 7.28 11.84 -1.49
C VAL A 41 7.56 12.41 -0.10
N GLY A 42 6.78 12.04 0.91
CA GLY A 42 7.00 12.49 2.28
C GLY A 42 8.29 11.98 2.93
N VAL A 43 8.81 10.81 2.51
CA VAL A 43 10.15 10.37 2.91
C VAL A 43 11.23 11.16 2.17
N ILE A 44 11.06 11.39 0.87
CA ILE A 44 12.01 12.19 0.05
C ILE A 44 12.09 13.63 0.57
N PHE A 45 10.98 14.21 1.02
CA PHE A 45 10.93 15.52 1.68
C PHE A 45 11.96 15.67 2.82
N ALA A 46 12.25 14.58 3.55
CA ALA A 46 13.23 14.59 4.65
C ALA A 46 14.67 14.86 4.18
N THR A 47 14.95 14.58 2.91
CA THR A 47 16.28 14.74 2.29
C THR A 47 16.46 16.09 1.62
N ARG A 48 15.40 16.92 1.59
CA ARG A 48 15.43 18.26 1.00
C ARG A 48 15.72 19.30 2.05
N ASP A 49 16.69 20.17 1.81
CA ASP A 49 16.98 21.33 2.66
C ASP A 49 16.47 22.65 2.07
N ASP A 50 16.33 22.69 0.74
CA ASP A 50 15.78 23.83 0.02
C ASP A 50 14.27 23.95 0.24
N HIS A 51 13.81 25.19 0.41
CA HIS A 51 12.39 25.47 0.67
C HIS A 51 11.53 25.18 -0.54
N HIS A 52 12.02 25.55 -1.72
CA HIS A 52 11.28 25.42 -2.96
C HIS A 52 11.13 23.95 -3.35
N GLU A 53 12.17 23.13 -3.18
CA GLU A 53 12.06 21.67 -3.36
C GLU A 53 11.03 21.02 -2.42
N ARG A 54 10.91 21.51 -1.18
CA ARG A 54 9.92 21.03 -0.21
C ARG A 54 8.50 21.42 -0.61
N GLU A 55 8.29 22.64 -1.08
CA GLU A 55 7.00 23.09 -1.63
C GLU A 55 6.61 22.27 -2.86
N GLN A 56 7.54 22.04 -3.79
CA GLN A 56 7.32 21.17 -4.95
C GLN A 56 6.88 19.75 -4.55
N CYS A 57 7.45 19.19 -3.49
CA CYS A 57 7.02 17.89 -2.96
C CYS A 57 5.57 17.92 -2.44
N LEU A 58 5.18 18.96 -1.71
CA LEU A 58 3.80 19.08 -1.18
C LEU A 58 2.79 19.35 -2.30
N ALA A 59 3.11 20.26 -3.21
CA ALA A 59 2.27 20.59 -4.36
C ALA A 59 2.05 19.39 -5.29
N ALA A 60 3.05 18.49 -5.43
CA ALA A 60 2.95 17.28 -6.25
C ALA A 60 1.80 16.36 -5.82
N ILE A 61 1.60 16.22 -4.51
CA ILE A 61 0.67 15.26 -3.92
C ILE A 61 -0.65 15.92 -3.52
N GLY A 62 -0.67 17.24 -3.34
CA GLY A 62 -1.81 18.03 -2.86
C GLY A 62 -3.17 17.65 -3.46
N PRO A 63 -3.31 17.54 -4.80
CA PRO A 63 -4.60 17.22 -5.42
C PRO A 63 -5.08 15.78 -5.22
N PHE A 64 -4.23 14.86 -4.76
CA PHE A 64 -4.47 13.42 -4.84
C PHE A 64 -4.60 12.72 -3.49
N TRP A 65 -3.85 13.19 -2.49
CA TRP A 65 -3.56 12.39 -1.31
C TRP A 65 -4.80 12.02 -0.47
N ASP A 66 -5.71 12.96 -0.25
CA ASP A 66 -6.94 12.72 0.53
C ASP A 66 -7.81 11.65 -0.16
N GLY A 67 -7.89 11.72 -1.50
CA GLY A 67 -8.55 10.69 -2.30
C GLY A 67 -7.88 9.33 -2.19
N ASN A 68 -6.55 9.28 -2.24
CA ASN A 68 -5.78 8.04 -2.17
C ASN A 68 -5.97 7.30 -0.84
N GLU A 69 -6.03 8.02 0.28
CA GLU A 69 -6.24 7.46 1.63
C GLU A 69 -7.59 6.74 1.78
N VAL A 70 -8.62 7.12 1.02
CA VAL A 70 -9.94 6.48 1.06
C VAL A 70 -9.85 4.97 0.80
N TRP A 71 -8.88 4.50 0.01
CA TRP A 71 -8.73 3.08 -0.29
C TRP A 71 -8.35 2.24 0.95
N LEU A 72 -7.69 2.83 1.95
CA LEU A 72 -7.45 2.13 3.23
C LEU A 72 -8.74 1.97 4.02
N VAL A 73 -9.61 2.98 3.99
CA VAL A 73 -10.94 2.93 4.61
C VAL A 73 -11.80 1.89 3.91
N VAL A 74 -11.75 1.82 2.57
CA VAL A 74 -12.46 0.82 1.76
C VAL A 74 -11.92 -0.60 2.04
N PHE A 75 -10.60 -0.77 2.22
CA PHE A 75 -10.01 -2.03 2.65
C PHE A 75 -10.53 -2.47 4.02
N GLY A 76 -10.48 -1.60 5.03
CA GLY A 76 -10.97 -1.89 6.39
C GLY A 76 -12.48 -2.13 6.42
N GLY A 77 -13.26 -1.32 5.70
CA GLY A 77 -14.70 -1.47 5.54
C GLY A 77 -15.08 -2.73 4.77
N GLY A 78 -14.30 -3.12 3.77
CA GLY A 78 -14.45 -4.37 3.03
C GLY A 78 -14.22 -5.60 3.91
N LEU A 79 -13.16 -5.57 4.74
CA LEU A 79 -12.95 -6.59 5.78
C LEU A 79 -14.13 -6.65 6.75
N PHE A 80 -14.61 -5.51 7.24
CA PHE A 80 -15.75 -5.46 8.16
C PHE A 80 -17.03 -6.01 7.53
N ALA A 81 -17.32 -5.64 6.28
CA ALA A 81 -18.56 -6.01 5.59
C ALA A 81 -18.55 -7.45 5.07
N ALA A 82 -17.43 -7.94 4.54
CA ALA A 82 -17.32 -9.27 3.96
C ALA A 82 -16.85 -10.32 4.99
N PHE A 83 -15.89 -9.98 5.85
CA PHE A 83 -15.25 -10.90 6.80
C PHE A 83 -15.24 -10.37 8.26
N PRO A 84 -16.41 -10.09 8.88
CA PRO A 84 -16.47 -9.49 10.21
C PRO A 84 -15.64 -10.19 11.30
N PRO A 85 -15.57 -11.55 11.37
CA PRO A 85 -14.73 -12.23 12.35
C PRO A 85 -13.23 -11.92 12.16
N VAL A 86 -12.77 -11.78 10.92
CA VAL A 86 -11.39 -11.42 10.59
C VAL A 86 -11.12 -9.99 11.01
N TYR A 87 -12.02 -9.06 10.66
CA TYR A 87 -11.92 -7.66 11.06
C TYR A 87 -11.80 -7.54 12.59
N ALA A 88 -12.70 -8.18 13.33
CA ALA A 88 -12.69 -8.15 14.80
C ALA A 88 -11.40 -8.74 15.38
N ALA A 89 -10.92 -9.87 14.84
CA ALA A 89 -9.68 -10.49 15.30
C ALA A 89 -8.46 -9.62 15.04
N LEU A 90 -8.33 -9.04 13.84
CA LEU A 90 -7.19 -8.21 13.48
C LEU A 90 -7.12 -6.92 14.28
N PHE A 91 -8.25 -6.20 14.40
CA PHE A 91 -8.32 -4.95 15.15
C PHE A 91 -8.11 -5.14 16.66
N SER A 92 -8.57 -6.27 17.20
CA SER A 92 -8.37 -6.59 18.62
C SER A 92 -6.93 -7.02 18.92
N ARG A 93 -6.37 -7.93 18.10
CA ARG A 93 -5.01 -8.45 18.27
C ARG A 93 -3.94 -7.40 18.06
N HIS A 94 -4.14 -6.51 17.09
CA HIS A 94 -3.17 -5.49 16.69
C HIS A 94 -3.58 -4.09 17.15
N TYR A 95 -4.35 -3.98 18.23
CA TYR A 95 -4.95 -2.73 18.69
C TYR A 95 -3.95 -1.56 18.73
N LEU A 96 -2.83 -1.71 19.47
CA LEU A 96 -1.83 -0.65 19.59
C LEU A 96 -1.11 -0.36 18.27
N LEU A 97 -0.88 -1.38 17.44
CA LEU A 97 -0.23 -1.22 16.15
C LEU A 97 -1.11 -0.41 15.19
N LEU A 98 -2.39 -0.75 15.09
CA LEU A 98 -3.37 -0.04 14.26
C LEU A 98 -3.67 1.37 14.81
N PHE A 99 -3.64 1.57 16.13
CA PHE A 99 -3.70 2.91 16.71
C PHE A 99 -2.47 3.74 16.34
N GLY A 100 -1.29 3.11 16.26
CA GLY A 100 -0.08 3.73 15.74
C GLY A 100 -0.19 4.09 14.25
N VAL A 101 -0.76 3.22 13.42
CA VAL A 101 -1.06 3.52 12.01
C VAL A 101 -1.98 4.73 11.91
N LEU A 102 -3.08 4.76 12.67
CA LEU A 102 -4.01 5.89 12.70
C LEU A 102 -3.29 7.18 13.11
N GLY A 103 -2.48 7.15 14.17
CA GLY A 103 -1.70 8.31 14.60
C GLY A 103 -0.71 8.80 13.53
N ALA A 104 -0.05 7.89 12.82
CA ALA A 104 0.86 8.24 11.73
C ALA A 104 0.12 8.88 10.53
N LEU A 105 -1.06 8.37 10.18
CA LEU A 105 -1.91 8.96 9.13
C LEU A 105 -2.42 10.34 9.52
N VAL A 106 -2.86 10.51 10.78
CA VAL A 106 -3.27 11.83 11.30
C VAL A 106 -2.13 12.84 11.20
N LEU A 107 -0.90 12.47 11.59
CA LEU A 107 0.27 13.33 11.43
C LEU A 107 0.55 13.63 9.95
N ARG A 108 0.43 12.63 9.07
CA ARG A 108 0.67 12.78 7.63
C ARG A 108 -0.31 13.74 6.97
N GLY A 109 -1.60 13.67 7.31
CA GLY A 109 -2.63 14.52 6.72
C GLY A 109 -2.64 15.94 7.30
N MET A 110 -2.42 16.08 8.60
CA MET A 110 -2.37 17.41 9.24
C MET A 110 -1.13 18.21 8.84
N ALA A 111 0.01 17.55 8.63
CA ALA A 111 1.29 18.24 8.53
C ALA A 111 1.42 19.19 7.33
N PRO A 112 1.05 18.83 6.09
CA PRO A 112 1.06 19.76 4.96
C PRO A 112 0.19 21.01 5.20
N GLU A 113 -1.04 20.80 5.67
CA GLU A 113 -2.01 21.88 5.97
C GLU A 113 -1.45 22.89 6.97
N PHE A 114 -0.79 22.41 8.03
CA PHE A 114 -0.16 23.32 8.99
C PHE A 114 1.16 23.88 8.48
N PHE A 115 1.93 23.14 7.68
CA PHE A 115 3.22 23.60 7.14
C PHE A 115 3.07 24.92 6.36
N GLU A 116 1.99 25.04 5.57
CA GLU A 116 1.71 26.20 4.72
C GLU A 116 1.10 27.38 5.49
N GLN A 117 0.38 27.11 6.59
CA GLN A 117 -0.34 28.15 7.35
C GLN A 117 0.54 29.23 7.99
N ARG A 118 1.84 28.97 8.24
CA ARG A 118 2.74 29.97 8.86
C ARG A 118 4.16 29.88 8.30
N GLU A 119 4.75 31.05 8.07
CA GLU A 119 6.14 31.19 7.59
C GLU A 119 7.21 31.07 8.70
N ASP A 120 6.80 30.86 9.96
CA ASP A 120 7.75 30.72 11.07
C ASP A 120 8.65 29.48 10.87
N ARG A 121 9.97 29.69 10.98
CA ARG A 121 10.95 28.62 10.74
C ARG A 121 10.78 27.44 11.69
N ARG A 122 10.48 27.68 12.97
CA ARG A 122 10.28 26.58 13.95
C ARG A 122 9.02 25.81 13.62
N TRP A 123 7.95 26.51 13.27
CA TRP A 123 6.69 25.93 12.83
C TRP A 123 6.85 25.01 11.62
N ARG A 124 7.43 25.51 10.53
CA ARG A 124 7.72 24.71 9.32
C ARG A 124 8.64 23.52 9.61
N THR A 125 9.61 23.68 10.53
CA THR A 125 10.50 22.57 10.93
C THR A 125 9.73 21.45 11.64
N TRP A 126 8.85 21.79 12.58
CA TRP A 126 8.09 20.79 13.33
C TRP A 126 7.06 20.08 12.47
N TRP A 127 6.33 20.82 11.63
CA TRP A 127 5.36 20.22 10.71
C TRP A 127 6.03 19.44 9.59
N GLY A 128 7.15 19.91 9.04
CA GLY A 128 7.95 19.12 8.11
C GLY A 128 8.44 17.80 8.72
N ARG A 129 8.87 17.81 10.00
CA ARG A 129 9.24 16.58 10.72
C ARG A 129 8.03 15.67 10.98
N ALA A 130 6.87 16.24 11.30
CA ALA A 130 5.63 15.48 11.49
C ALA A 130 5.19 14.81 10.17
N PHE A 131 5.31 15.51 9.04
CA PHE A 131 5.03 14.98 7.71
C PHE A 131 5.92 13.77 7.39
N VAL A 132 7.24 13.90 7.62
CA VAL A 132 8.19 12.79 7.46
C VAL A 132 7.86 11.63 8.40
N ALA A 133 7.59 11.91 9.67
CA ALA A 133 7.29 10.89 10.66
C ALA A 133 6.01 10.10 10.31
N GLY A 134 4.96 10.78 9.83
CA GLY A 134 3.76 10.14 9.33
C GLY A 134 4.03 9.32 8.06
N SER A 135 4.79 9.87 7.13
CA SER A 135 5.09 9.26 5.83
C SER A 135 6.03 8.05 5.90
N VAL A 136 6.89 7.97 6.92
CA VAL A 136 7.64 6.76 7.25
C VAL A 136 6.79 5.82 8.11
N GLY A 137 6.13 6.36 9.13
CA GLY A 137 5.45 5.61 10.17
C GLY A 137 4.26 4.81 9.64
N ALA A 138 3.39 5.41 8.83
CA ALA A 138 2.19 4.75 8.32
C ALA A 138 2.54 3.50 7.49
N PRO A 139 3.34 3.56 6.41
CA PRO A 139 3.70 2.37 5.63
C PRO A 139 4.55 1.36 6.41
N LEU A 140 5.43 1.81 7.31
CA LEU A 140 6.21 0.90 8.18
C LEU A 140 5.28 0.06 9.06
N LEU A 141 4.39 0.73 9.80
CA LEU A 141 3.47 0.06 10.72
C LEU A 141 2.43 -0.79 9.99
N LEU A 142 1.96 -0.36 8.82
CA LEU A 142 1.09 -1.16 7.96
C LEU A 142 1.79 -2.40 7.42
N GLY A 143 3.04 -2.30 6.97
CA GLY A 143 3.80 -3.48 6.55
C GLY A 143 4.12 -4.43 7.72
N VAL A 144 4.38 -3.91 8.92
CA VAL A 144 4.47 -4.72 10.15
C VAL A 144 3.15 -5.43 10.43
N PHE A 145 2.02 -4.72 10.29
CA PHE A 145 0.68 -5.28 10.48
C PHE A 145 0.40 -6.41 9.50
N VAL A 146 0.64 -6.20 8.20
CA VAL A 146 0.45 -7.24 7.16
C VAL A 146 1.40 -8.42 7.39
N GLY A 147 2.65 -8.17 7.78
CA GLY A 147 3.61 -9.20 8.14
C GLY A 147 3.13 -10.05 9.32
N ASN A 148 2.63 -9.42 10.38
CA ASN A 148 2.06 -10.14 11.53
C ASN A 148 0.79 -10.90 11.17
N TRP A 149 -0.06 -10.32 10.33
CA TRP A 149 -1.28 -10.96 9.84
C TRP A 149 -0.95 -12.24 9.07
N LEU A 150 -0.02 -12.18 8.12
CA LEU A 150 0.48 -13.36 7.39
C LEU A 150 1.06 -14.42 8.33
N LEU A 151 1.81 -13.98 9.34
CA LEU A 151 2.48 -14.87 10.28
C LEU A 151 1.56 -15.43 11.39
N GLY A 152 0.36 -14.87 11.57
CA GLY A 152 -0.55 -15.24 12.64
C GLY A 152 0.01 -14.99 14.05
N VAL A 153 0.88 -13.98 14.22
CA VAL A 153 1.55 -13.69 15.51
C VAL A 153 1.01 -12.43 16.17
N GLU A 154 1.15 -12.36 17.49
CA GLU A 154 0.94 -11.14 18.26
C GLU A 154 2.28 -10.40 18.46
N GLY A 155 2.24 -9.07 18.61
CA GLY A 155 3.44 -8.25 18.87
C GLY A 155 4.22 -7.89 17.60
N VAL A 156 5.55 -7.76 17.69
CA VAL A 156 6.40 -7.35 16.57
C VAL A 156 7.41 -8.46 16.26
N ALA A 157 7.21 -9.17 15.14
CA ALA A 157 8.17 -10.16 14.68
C ALA A 157 9.27 -9.52 13.81
N PRO A 158 10.54 -10.01 13.88
CA PRO A 158 11.62 -9.49 13.04
C PRO A 158 11.30 -9.49 11.54
N ALA A 159 10.66 -10.57 11.04
CA ALA A 159 10.23 -10.66 9.66
C ALA A 159 9.20 -9.57 9.30
N SER A 160 8.27 -9.25 10.20
CA SER A 160 7.28 -8.19 10.00
C SER A 160 7.91 -6.80 9.95
N ILE A 161 8.96 -6.54 10.76
CA ILE A 161 9.73 -5.29 10.66
C ILE A 161 10.39 -5.18 9.29
N VAL A 162 11.00 -6.25 8.80
CA VAL A 162 11.62 -6.26 7.46
C VAL A 162 10.57 -6.02 6.37
N VAL A 163 9.37 -6.59 6.49
CA VAL A 163 8.25 -6.29 5.58
C VAL A 163 7.87 -4.81 5.64
N GLY A 164 7.73 -4.23 6.84
CA GLY A 164 7.47 -2.80 7.01
C GLY A 164 8.53 -1.92 6.34
N LEU A 165 9.81 -2.23 6.53
CA LEU A 165 10.91 -1.52 5.87
C LEU A 165 10.86 -1.69 4.34
N ALA A 166 10.49 -2.88 3.84
CA ALA A 166 10.34 -3.12 2.42
C ALA A 166 9.21 -2.27 1.83
N VAL A 167 8.07 -2.15 2.53
CA VAL A 167 6.96 -1.29 2.10
C VAL A 167 7.40 0.17 2.06
N VAL A 168 8.15 0.66 3.05
CA VAL A 168 8.72 2.02 3.01
C VAL A 168 9.63 2.21 1.79
N ALA A 169 10.56 1.28 1.54
CA ALA A 169 11.47 1.37 0.41
C ALA A 169 10.75 1.34 -0.95
N LEU A 170 9.71 0.51 -1.09
CA LEU A 170 8.87 0.46 -2.28
C LEU A 170 8.11 1.76 -2.49
N ASN A 171 7.57 2.34 -1.41
CA ASN A 171 6.87 3.61 -1.43
C ASN A 171 7.81 4.75 -1.85
N VAL A 172 9.04 4.80 -1.35
CA VAL A 172 10.07 5.76 -1.81
C VAL A 172 10.35 5.61 -3.31
N ALA A 173 10.45 4.38 -3.83
CA ALA A 173 10.62 4.16 -5.26
C ALA A 173 9.41 4.66 -6.08
N SER A 174 8.19 4.40 -5.63
CA SER A 174 6.98 4.94 -6.25
C SER A 174 6.93 6.47 -6.19
N GLY A 175 7.27 7.06 -5.04
CA GLY A 175 7.31 8.50 -4.82
C GLY A 175 8.34 9.21 -5.70
N ALA A 176 9.53 8.63 -5.87
CA ALA A 176 10.54 9.16 -6.77
C ALA A 176 10.07 9.12 -8.24
N ALA A 177 9.47 8.01 -8.68
CA ALA A 177 8.92 7.91 -10.03
C ALA A 177 7.77 8.90 -10.26
N PHE A 178 6.94 9.13 -9.25
CA PHE A 178 5.86 10.11 -9.29
C PHE A 178 6.38 11.55 -9.32
N LEU A 179 7.33 11.91 -8.45
CA LEU A 179 7.98 13.23 -8.47
C LEU A 179 8.66 13.49 -9.81
N ARG A 180 9.34 12.51 -10.41
CA ARG A 180 9.92 12.64 -11.75
C ARG A 180 8.89 13.00 -12.82
N LEU A 181 7.62 12.59 -12.66
CA LEU A 181 6.52 13.01 -13.56
C LEU A 181 5.99 14.40 -13.25
N LYS A 182 6.00 14.79 -11.98
CA LYS A 182 5.34 16.00 -11.48
C LYS A 182 6.24 17.21 -11.36
N THR A 183 7.56 17.04 -11.34
CA THR A 183 8.51 18.12 -11.16
C THR A 183 9.46 18.23 -12.35
N THR A 184 10.14 19.37 -12.44
CA THR A 184 11.18 19.65 -13.44
C THR A 184 12.45 20.16 -12.76
N GLY A 185 13.56 20.23 -13.49
CA GLY A 185 14.82 20.74 -12.96
C GLY A 185 15.57 19.77 -12.02
N PRO A 186 16.39 20.29 -11.10
CA PRO A 186 17.32 19.49 -10.28
C PRO A 186 16.62 18.40 -9.46
N LEU A 187 15.51 18.74 -8.79
CA LEU A 187 14.73 17.78 -8.00
C LEU A 187 14.33 16.57 -8.86
N ALA A 188 13.82 16.82 -10.07
CA ALA A 188 13.39 15.76 -10.96
C ALA A 188 14.56 14.89 -11.44
N GLU A 189 15.74 15.47 -11.68
CA GLU A 189 16.93 14.73 -12.14
C GLU A 189 17.44 13.74 -11.09
N GLU A 190 17.37 14.10 -9.81
CA GLU A 190 17.83 13.25 -8.70
C GLU A 190 16.92 12.02 -8.48
N MET A 191 15.62 12.12 -8.83
CA MET A 191 14.64 11.07 -8.57
C MET A 191 14.96 9.74 -9.26
N ALA A 192 15.66 9.76 -10.40
CA ALA A 192 16.04 8.53 -11.09
C ALA A 192 16.97 7.65 -10.22
N ASP A 193 17.93 8.27 -9.55
CA ASP A 193 18.90 7.58 -8.70
C ASP A 193 18.31 7.22 -7.34
N ASP A 194 17.57 8.15 -6.72
CA ASP A 194 16.92 7.90 -5.43
C ASP A 194 15.89 6.77 -5.54
N GLY A 195 15.07 6.78 -6.59
CA GLY A 195 14.14 5.72 -6.89
C GLY A 195 14.83 4.38 -7.14
N ALA A 196 15.92 4.36 -7.91
CA ALA A 196 16.68 3.14 -8.18
C ALA A 196 17.32 2.54 -6.93
N ARG A 197 17.87 3.37 -6.03
CA ARG A 197 18.44 2.94 -4.75
C ARG A 197 17.35 2.38 -3.83
N ALA A 198 16.20 3.06 -3.75
CA ALA A 198 15.06 2.62 -2.97
C ALA A 198 14.51 1.27 -3.47
N MET A 199 14.36 1.11 -4.79
CA MET A 199 13.95 -0.15 -5.40
C MET A 199 14.95 -1.28 -5.10
N ALA A 200 16.26 -1.03 -5.21
CA ALA A 200 17.27 -2.02 -4.84
C ALA A 200 17.19 -2.41 -3.35
N GLY A 201 16.95 -1.43 -2.47
CA GLY A 201 16.70 -1.65 -1.05
C GLY A 201 15.47 -2.52 -0.81
N TYR A 202 14.35 -2.23 -1.49
CA TYR A 202 13.15 -3.05 -1.46
C TYR A 202 13.43 -4.50 -1.84
N LEU A 203 14.12 -4.75 -2.96
CA LEU A 203 14.43 -6.11 -3.41
C LEU A 203 15.29 -6.88 -2.39
N GLY A 204 16.29 -6.20 -1.80
CA GLY A 204 17.11 -6.79 -0.73
C GLY A 204 16.30 -7.11 0.54
N LEU A 205 15.38 -6.23 0.94
CA LEU A 205 14.52 -6.42 2.10
C LEU A 205 13.48 -7.52 1.86
N VAL A 206 12.91 -7.65 0.67
CA VAL A 206 12.01 -8.75 0.32
C VAL A 206 12.77 -10.08 0.35
N ALA A 207 13.97 -10.14 -0.22
CA ALA A 207 14.80 -11.34 -0.15
C ALA A 207 15.11 -11.74 1.30
N LEU A 208 15.41 -10.76 2.16
CA LEU A 208 15.61 -10.97 3.59
C LEU A 208 14.32 -11.47 4.29
N ALA A 209 13.16 -10.85 4.02
CA ALA A 209 11.88 -11.25 4.59
C ALA A 209 11.51 -12.68 4.20
N LEU A 210 11.70 -13.05 2.93
CA LEU A 210 11.49 -14.41 2.44
C LEU A 210 12.47 -15.40 3.07
N GLY A 211 13.74 -15.02 3.25
CA GLY A 211 14.72 -15.82 3.97
C GLY A 211 14.30 -16.09 5.41
N LEU A 212 13.87 -15.06 6.14
CA LEU A 212 13.38 -15.18 7.52
C LEU A 212 12.11 -16.03 7.61
N LEU A 213 11.19 -15.88 6.65
CA LEU A 213 9.98 -16.69 6.57
C LEU A 213 10.32 -18.15 6.28
N ALA A 214 11.26 -18.40 5.37
CA ALA A 214 11.75 -19.74 5.06
C ALA A 214 12.43 -20.39 6.27
N LEU A 215 13.00 -19.65 7.23
CA LEU A 215 13.55 -20.27 8.43
C LEU A 215 12.47 -20.86 9.37
N ARG A 216 11.21 -20.43 9.25
CA ARG A 216 10.12 -20.95 10.10
C ARG A 216 9.68 -22.36 9.68
N PRO A 217 9.26 -23.20 10.64
CA PRO A 217 8.61 -24.48 10.35
C PRO A 217 7.22 -24.23 9.73
N GLY A 218 6.92 -24.89 8.61
CA GLY A 218 5.63 -24.79 7.92
C GLY A 218 5.66 -24.09 6.54
N PRO A 219 6.00 -22.79 6.43
CA PRO A 219 5.80 -22.01 5.20
C PRO A 219 6.77 -22.35 4.06
N ARG A 220 7.85 -23.11 4.31
CA ARG A 220 8.85 -23.48 3.27
C ARG A 220 8.20 -24.13 2.05
N GLY A 221 7.27 -25.07 2.25
CA GLY A 221 6.60 -25.77 1.15
C GLY A 221 5.73 -24.84 0.31
N ALA A 222 4.99 -23.94 0.98
CA ALA A 222 4.15 -22.95 0.30
C ALA A 222 5.00 -21.92 -0.46
N LEU A 223 6.10 -21.44 0.13
CA LEU A 223 7.00 -20.47 -0.51
C LEU A 223 7.66 -21.00 -1.78
N LEU A 224 7.97 -22.29 -1.82
CA LEU A 224 8.62 -22.95 -2.96
C LEU A 224 7.62 -23.41 -4.02
N SER A 225 6.32 -23.19 -3.81
CA SER A 225 5.33 -23.52 -4.83
C SER A 225 5.48 -22.60 -6.06
N PRO A 226 5.09 -23.07 -7.27
CA PRO A 226 5.39 -22.35 -8.52
C PRO A 226 4.87 -20.92 -8.56
N LEU A 227 3.70 -20.65 -7.96
CA LEU A 227 3.05 -19.35 -8.03
C LEU A 227 3.74 -18.28 -7.16
N PRO A 228 3.99 -18.47 -5.85
CA PRO A 228 4.85 -17.59 -5.05
C PRO A 228 6.24 -17.38 -5.66
N VAL A 229 6.88 -18.43 -6.19
CA VAL A 229 8.17 -18.28 -6.89
C VAL A 229 8.02 -17.39 -8.12
N ALA A 230 6.98 -17.59 -8.93
CA ALA A 230 6.72 -16.75 -10.11
C ALA A 230 6.44 -15.29 -9.73
N LEU A 231 5.69 -15.04 -8.64
CA LEU A 231 5.44 -13.69 -8.12
C LEU A 231 6.73 -13.02 -7.64
N VAL A 232 7.57 -13.75 -6.89
CA VAL A 232 8.86 -13.22 -6.42
C VAL A 232 9.79 -12.92 -7.59
N VAL A 233 9.95 -13.86 -8.53
CA VAL A 233 10.78 -13.65 -9.73
C VAL A 233 10.22 -12.52 -10.58
N GLY A 234 8.89 -12.44 -10.73
CA GLY A 234 8.22 -11.33 -11.41
C GLY A 234 8.53 -9.98 -10.77
N SER A 235 8.41 -9.87 -9.45
CA SER A 235 8.77 -8.65 -8.70
C SER A 235 10.24 -8.29 -8.86
N LEU A 236 11.15 -9.27 -8.88
CA LEU A 236 12.58 -9.03 -9.13
C LEU A 236 12.81 -8.47 -10.54
N LEU A 237 12.23 -9.11 -11.57
CA LEU A 237 12.36 -8.67 -12.96
C LEU A 237 11.76 -7.28 -13.18
N LEU A 238 10.60 -7.00 -12.58
CA LEU A 238 9.95 -5.70 -12.64
C LEU A 238 10.70 -4.63 -11.85
N GLY A 239 11.31 -4.98 -10.71
CA GLY A 239 12.19 -4.08 -9.97
C GLY A 239 13.44 -3.70 -10.77
N VAL A 240 14.04 -4.66 -11.50
CA VAL A 240 15.10 -4.35 -12.47
C VAL A 240 14.56 -3.48 -13.62
N GLY A 241 13.36 -3.78 -14.12
CA GLY A 241 12.66 -2.99 -15.13
C GLY A 241 12.44 -1.54 -14.68
N TYR A 242 12.04 -1.33 -13.42
CA TYR A 242 11.91 -0.03 -12.78
C TYR A 242 13.26 0.71 -12.83
N VAL A 243 14.34 0.08 -12.37
CA VAL A 243 15.68 0.72 -12.32
C VAL A 243 16.14 1.14 -13.72
N VAL A 244 15.89 0.28 -14.72
CA VAL A 244 16.20 0.57 -16.11
C VAL A 244 15.34 1.71 -16.66
N ALA A 245 14.04 1.72 -16.36
CA ALA A 245 13.12 2.76 -16.80
C ALA A 245 13.47 4.12 -16.18
N ALA A 246 13.77 4.15 -14.87
CA ALA A 246 14.19 5.34 -14.15
C ALA A 246 15.46 5.95 -14.77
N ARG A 247 16.49 5.13 -15.02
CA ARG A 247 17.76 5.61 -15.62
C ARG A 247 17.68 5.98 -17.11
N ARG A 248 16.65 5.52 -17.82
CA ARG A 248 16.42 5.86 -19.24
C ARG A 248 15.43 7.00 -19.43
N ASP A 249 15.12 7.71 -18.35
CA ASP A 249 14.17 8.81 -18.35
C ASP A 249 12.78 8.41 -18.90
N ARG A 250 12.29 7.25 -18.44
CA ARG A 250 10.95 6.73 -18.77
C ARG A 250 10.07 6.68 -17.51
N PRO A 251 9.71 7.84 -16.93
CA PRO A 251 9.06 7.88 -15.62
C PRO A 251 7.69 7.20 -15.56
N TYR A 252 6.90 7.24 -16.64
CA TYR A 252 5.64 6.48 -16.71
C TYR A 252 5.86 4.97 -16.60
N LEU A 253 6.91 4.44 -17.23
CA LEU A 253 7.25 3.02 -17.13
C LEU A 253 7.79 2.67 -15.75
N ALA A 254 8.55 3.58 -15.12
CA ALA A 254 9.02 3.38 -13.75
C ALA A 254 7.83 3.34 -12.76
N LEU A 255 6.91 4.31 -12.83
CA LEU A 255 5.72 4.33 -11.97
C LEU A 255 4.81 3.12 -12.22
N GLY A 256 4.60 2.75 -13.49
CA GLY A 256 3.85 1.53 -13.83
C GLY A 256 4.51 0.27 -13.27
N ALA A 257 5.84 0.16 -13.38
CA ALA A 257 6.59 -0.97 -12.83
C ALA A 257 6.48 -1.04 -11.29
N SER A 258 6.58 0.09 -10.59
CA SER A 258 6.42 0.11 -9.13
C SER A 258 5.00 -0.32 -8.72
N GLY A 259 3.97 0.09 -9.46
CA GLY A 259 2.59 -0.36 -9.23
C GLY A 259 2.39 -1.85 -9.41
N VAL A 260 2.96 -2.44 -10.46
CA VAL A 260 2.90 -3.90 -10.65
C VAL A 260 3.68 -4.63 -9.56
N VAL A 261 4.83 -4.10 -9.12
CA VAL A 261 5.59 -4.66 -7.98
C VAL A 261 4.77 -4.60 -6.68
N THR A 262 4.07 -3.50 -6.41
CA THR A 262 3.14 -3.38 -5.27
C THR A 262 2.03 -4.43 -5.35
N GLY A 263 1.39 -4.55 -6.50
CA GLY A 263 0.35 -5.57 -6.72
C GLY A 263 0.89 -6.99 -6.53
N ALA A 264 2.10 -7.28 -7.03
CA ALA A 264 2.73 -8.59 -6.87
C ALA A 264 3.11 -8.90 -5.41
N LEU A 265 3.55 -7.91 -4.63
CA LEU A 265 3.79 -8.06 -3.19
C LEU A 265 2.49 -8.43 -2.45
N VAL A 266 1.40 -7.71 -2.71
CA VAL A 266 0.11 -7.97 -2.06
C VAL A 266 -0.47 -9.31 -2.52
N ALA A 267 -0.36 -9.63 -3.80
CA ALA A 267 -0.77 -10.93 -4.35
C ALA A 267 0.04 -12.08 -3.73
N LEU A 268 1.34 -11.89 -3.49
CA LEU A 268 2.18 -12.89 -2.82
C LEU A 268 1.65 -13.18 -1.40
N VAL A 269 1.31 -12.14 -0.64
CA VAL A 269 0.70 -12.31 0.70
C VAL A 269 -0.63 -13.05 0.58
N ALA A 270 -1.51 -12.63 -0.33
CA ALA A 270 -2.82 -13.25 -0.53
C ALA A 270 -2.70 -14.75 -0.89
N VAL A 271 -1.79 -15.10 -1.80
CA VAL A 271 -1.54 -16.49 -2.23
C VAL A 271 -0.97 -17.33 -1.09
N LEU A 272 -0.07 -16.78 -0.28
CA LEU A 272 0.50 -17.50 0.87
C LEU A 272 -0.52 -17.73 1.99
N MET A 273 -1.54 -16.88 2.08
CA MET A 273 -2.61 -17.00 3.06
C MET A 273 -3.70 -17.96 2.60
N TYR A 274 -4.12 -17.88 1.33
CA TYR A 274 -5.23 -18.67 0.81
C TYR A 274 -5.04 -20.19 1.00
N PRO A 275 -6.06 -20.95 1.47
CA PRO A 275 -7.46 -20.56 1.71
C PRO A 275 -7.76 -20.02 3.13
N ILE A 276 -6.72 -19.75 3.92
CA ILE A 276 -6.84 -19.22 5.28
C ILE A 276 -6.80 -17.69 5.20
N VAL A 277 -7.75 -17.01 5.82
CA VAL A 277 -7.77 -15.54 5.89
C VAL A 277 -7.33 -15.02 7.26
N GLU A 278 -7.41 -15.86 8.29
CA GLU A 278 -6.89 -15.55 9.62
C GLU A 278 -5.97 -16.69 10.11
N PRO A 279 -4.65 -16.62 9.81
CA PRO A 279 -3.69 -17.67 10.15
C PRO A 279 -3.57 -18.03 11.63
N ALA A 280 -3.76 -17.08 12.56
CA ALA A 280 -3.59 -17.36 13.99
C ALA A 280 -4.70 -18.25 14.56
N THR A 281 -5.91 -18.16 13.99
CA THR A 281 -7.06 -19.00 14.36
C THR A 281 -7.30 -20.13 13.37
N GLY A 282 -6.65 -20.10 12.20
CA GLY A 282 -6.88 -21.05 11.11
C GLY A 282 -8.22 -20.82 10.39
N LEU A 283 -8.82 -19.63 10.53
CA LEU A 283 -10.11 -19.32 9.94
C LEU A 283 -10.01 -19.24 8.41
N THR A 284 -10.78 -20.08 7.72
CA THR A 284 -10.79 -20.14 6.26
C THR A 284 -11.69 -19.07 5.66
N VAL A 285 -11.40 -18.67 4.41
CA VAL A 285 -12.19 -17.71 3.63
C VAL A 285 -13.68 -18.08 3.62
N GLU A 286 -13.98 -19.34 3.34
CA GLU A 286 -15.35 -19.88 3.30
C GLU A 286 -16.09 -19.77 4.64
N LYS A 287 -15.40 -19.92 5.76
CA LYS A 287 -16.02 -19.85 7.10
C LYS A 287 -16.08 -18.44 7.66
N ALA A 288 -15.21 -17.56 7.18
CA ALA A 288 -15.10 -16.17 7.63
C ALA A 288 -16.13 -15.24 6.98
N ILE A 289 -16.60 -15.59 5.77
CA ILE A 289 -17.48 -14.75 4.97
C ILE A 289 -18.86 -14.58 5.64
N VAL A 290 -19.49 -13.42 5.46
CA VAL A 290 -20.90 -13.20 5.84
C VAL A 290 -21.87 -14.10 5.06
N GLY A 291 -23.09 -14.22 5.57
CA GLY A 291 -24.14 -15.04 4.94
C GLY A 291 -24.55 -14.56 3.53
N SER A 292 -25.05 -15.49 2.71
CA SER A 292 -25.38 -15.28 1.28
C SER A 292 -26.10 -13.97 0.95
N PRO A 293 -27.22 -13.59 1.62
CA PRO A 293 -27.92 -12.36 1.26
C PRO A 293 -27.08 -11.09 1.45
N ALA A 294 -26.20 -11.07 2.46
CA ALA A 294 -25.36 -9.93 2.75
C ALA A 294 -24.22 -9.80 1.73
N VAL A 295 -23.53 -10.91 1.40
CA VAL A 295 -22.44 -10.87 0.41
C VAL A 295 -22.97 -10.61 -1.00
N GLU A 296 -24.17 -11.09 -1.35
CA GLU A 296 -24.83 -10.77 -2.62
C GLU A 296 -25.15 -9.27 -2.75
N LEU A 297 -25.74 -8.68 -1.72
CA LEU A 297 -26.02 -7.24 -1.68
C LEU A 297 -24.73 -6.43 -1.76
N LEU A 298 -23.70 -6.83 -1.01
CA LEU A 298 -22.39 -6.19 -1.01
C LEU A 298 -21.76 -6.26 -2.41
N THR A 299 -21.84 -7.40 -3.09
CA THR A 299 -21.32 -7.59 -4.45
C THR A 299 -22.08 -6.76 -5.47
N ALA A 300 -23.41 -6.70 -5.37
CA ALA A 300 -24.24 -5.85 -6.22
C ALA A 300 -23.86 -4.37 -6.08
N GLY A 301 -23.73 -3.89 -4.84
CA GLY A 301 -23.30 -2.52 -4.56
C GLY A 301 -21.90 -2.23 -5.09
N ALA A 302 -20.94 -3.12 -4.85
CA ALA A 302 -19.56 -2.99 -5.34
C ALA A 302 -19.49 -2.92 -6.87
N THR A 303 -20.32 -3.69 -7.58
CA THR A 303 -20.37 -3.71 -9.05
C THR A 303 -20.79 -2.35 -9.63
N VAL A 304 -21.57 -1.56 -8.90
CA VAL A 304 -21.99 -0.21 -9.32
C VAL A 304 -21.00 0.85 -8.83
N LEU A 305 -20.61 0.77 -7.56
CA LEU A 305 -19.81 1.81 -6.91
C LEU A 305 -18.34 1.80 -7.35
N ILE A 306 -17.71 0.63 -7.53
CA ILE A 306 -16.29 0.56 -7.92
C ILE A 306 -16.06 1.22 -9.28
N PRO A 307 -16.83 0.92 -10.35
CA PRO A 307 -16.65 1.63 -11.63
C PRO A 307 -16.85 3.13 -11.53
N LEU A 308 -17.81 3.60 -10.71
CA LEU A 308 -18.03 5.02 -10.48
C LEU A 308 -16.81 5.69 -9.83
N VAL A 309 -16.28 5.07 -8.77
CA VAL A 309 -15.07 5.55 -8.08
C VAL A 309 -13.87 5.53 -9.03
N LEU A 310 -13.65 4.46 -9.79
CA LEU A 310 -12.57 4.39 -10.77
C LEU A 310 -12.70 5.45 -11.87
N THR A 311 -13.92 5.78 -12.30
CA THR A 311 -14.18 6.87 -13.24
C THR A 311 -13.79 8.21 -12.62
N TYR A 312 -14.18 8.47 -11.37
CA TYR A 312 -13.77 9.67 -10.64
C TYR A 312 -12.24 9.79 -10.54
N PHE A 313 -11.54 8.72 -10.19
CA PHE A 313 -10.08 8.70 -10.18
C PHE A 313 -9.48 8.95 -11.57
N GLY A 314 -10.07 8.36 -12.62
CA GLY A 314 -9.66 8.63 -14.00
C GLY A 314 -9.77 10.13 -14.36
N VAL A 315 -10.85 10.79 -13.95
CA VAL A 315 -11.05 12.23 -14.14
C VAL A 315 -10.05 13.03 -13.30
N LEU A 316 -9.87 12.69 -12.01
CA LEU A 316 -8.96 13.37 -11.09
C LEU A 316 -7.52 13.37 -11.64
N TYR A 317 -6.99 12.20 -12.01
CA TYR A 317 -5.63 12.07 -12.52
C TYR A 317 -5.46 12.64 -13.94
N SER A 318 -6.53 12.68 -14.73
CA SER A 318 -6.51 13.36 -16.03
C SER A 318 -6.46 14.88 -15.88
N ALA A 319 -7.23 15.45 -14.94
CA ALA A 319 -7.32 16.89 -14.71
C ALA A 319 -5.98 17.46 -14.23
N PHE A 320 -5.28 16.73 -13.36
CA PHE A 320 -3.98 17.11 -12.83
C PHE A 320 -2.85 16.31 -13.48
N SER A 321 -2.88 16.06 -14.80
CA SER A 321 -1.91 15.16 -15.47
C SER A 321 -0.54 15.79 -15.71
N GLY A 322 -0.46 17.12 -15.88
CA GLY A 322 0.79 17.84 -16.14
C GLY A 322 1.75 17.90 -14.96
N PRO A 323 3.01 18.35 -15.20
CA PRO A 323 3.91 18.79 -14.15
C PRO A 323 3.35 20.01 -13.41
N ILE A 324 3.78 20.21 -12.18
CA ILE A 324 3.44 21.36 -11.36
C ILE A 324 4.21 22.57 -11.91
N ASP A 325 3.56 23.72 -11.99
CA ASP A 325 4.23 24.98 -12.29
C ASP A 325 4.92 25.51 -11.01
N PRO A 326 6.24 25.75 -11.01
CA PRO A 326 6.95 26.35 -9.88
C PRO A 326 6.38 27.69 -9.40
N GLU A 327 5.69 28.43 -10.29
CA GLU A 327 5.10 29.74 -9.98
C GLU A 327 3.65 29.67 -9.46
N GLU A 328 2.98 28.50 -9.53
CA GLU A 328 1.62 28.29 -9.02
C GLU A 328 1.58 27.70 -7.59
N SER A 329 2.73 27.61 -6.91
CA SER A 329 2.76 27.28 -5.48
C SER A 329 2.13 28.43 -4.67
N TYR A 330 1.07 28.13 -3.93
CA TYR A 330 0.30 29.07 -3.10
C TYR A 330 1.15 29.83 -2.07
#